data_AF-A0A256JJW1-F1
#
_entry.id   AF-A0A256JJW1-F1
#
_cell.length_a   1.000
_cell.length_b   1.000
_cell.length_c   1.000
_cell.angle_alpha   90.00
_cell.angle_beta   90.00
_cell.angle_gamma   90.00
#
_symmetry.space_group_name_H-M   'P 1'
#
loop_
_entity.id
_entity.type
_entity.pdbx_description
1 polymer ?
#
loop_
_entity_poly.entity_id
_entity_poly.type
_entity_poly.pdbx_seq_one_letter_code
_entity_poly.pdbx_strand_id
1 'polypeptide(L)'
;MDELESITEPGASAKIIAGILEALDDQDATAVFVSHLAREIRAAADFEVAVDGIEAAGLVDGELRVNRSPKKGHLARSTPELIVEKLADDRGGEFYGDLLEKF
;
A
#
# COMPACT_ATOMS: atom_id res chain seq x y z
N MET A 1 -10.71 -2.44 -11.19
CA MET A 1 -9.70 -3.40 -11.70
C MET A 1 -8.90 -3.89 -10.52
N ASP A 2 -8.46 -5.15 -10.54
CA ASP A 2 -7.71 -5.78 -9.45
C ASP A 2 -6.47 -6.48 -10.01
N GLU A 3 -5.37 -6.44 -9.26
CA GLU A 3 -4.09 -7.12 -9.54
C GLU A 3 -3.54 -6.95 -10.98
N LEU A 4 -3.63 -5.76 -11.58
CA LEU A 4 -3.03 -5.49 -12.91
C LEU A 4 -1.50 -5.69 -12.89
N GLU A 5 -0.89 -5.55 -11.73
CA GLU A 5 0.53 -5.76 -11.47
C GLU A 5 0.96 -7.23 -11.46
N SER A 6 0.03 -8.19 -11.51
CA SER A 6 0.36 -9.62 -11.57
C SER A 6 0.98 -10.05 -12.92
N ILE A 7 0.82 -9.22 -13.97
CA ILE A 7 1.24 -9.54 -15.35
C ILE A 7 2.37 -8.64 -15.87
N THR A 8 2.86 -7.69 -15.07
CA THR A 8 3.84 -6.67 -15.48
C THR A 8 4.74 -6.28 -14.31
N GLU A 9 5.85 -5.59 -14.58
CA GLU A 9 6.77 -5.11 -13.55
C GLU A 9 6.07 -4.04 -12.67
N PRO A 10 6.27 -4.03 -11.34
CA PRO A 10 5.54 -3.14 -10.42
C PRO A 10 5.60 -1.65 -10.83
N GLY A 11 6.80 -1.16 -11.19
CA GLY A 11 6.99 0.23 -11.59
C GLY A 11 6.31 0.59 -12.92
N ALA A 12 6.26 -0.35 -13.88
CA ALA A 12 5.54 -0.15 -15.13
C ALA A 12 4.02 -0.18 -14.89
N SER A 13 3.56 -1.10 -14.06
CA SER A 13 2.15 -1.24 -13.64
C SER A 13 1.63 0.04 -13.00
N ALA A 14 2.39 0.61 -12.06
CA ALA A 14 2.02 1.85 -11.39
C ALA A 14 1.84 3.02 -12.37
N LYS A 15 2.74 3.16 -13.36
CA LYS A 15 2.64 4.18 -14.41
C LYS A 15 1.43 3.98 -15.32
N ILE A 16 1.13 2.74 -15.69
CA ILE A 16 -0.04 2.42 -16.51
C ILE A 16 -1.33 2.76 -15.75
N ILE A 17 -1.43 2.36 -14.48
CA ILE A 17 -2.60 2.66 -13.65
C ILE A 17 -2.74 4.17 -13.45
N ALA A 18 -1.65 4.89 -13.16
CA ALA A 18 -1.64 6.35 -13.05
C ALA A 18 -2.21 7.03 -14.31
N GLY A 19 -1.71 6.66 -15.50
CA GLY A 19 -2.24 7.21 -16.75
C GLY A 19 -3.71 6.88 -17.03
N ILE A 20 -4.19 5.71 -16.59
CA ILE A 20 -5.62 5.38 -16.67
C ILE A 20 -6.44 6.26 -15.72
N LEU A 21 -5.96 6.47 -14.49
CA LEU A 21 -6.62 7.32 -13.50
C LEU A 21 -6.66 8.78 -13.95
N GLU A 22 -5.58 9.31 -14.52
CA GLU A 22 -5.53 10.66 -15.10
C GLU A 22 -6.55 10.83 -16.23
N ALA A 23 -6.62 9.87 -17.16
CA ALA A 23 -7.58 9.93 -18.25
C ALA A 23 -9.05 9.87 -17.77
N LEU A 24 -9.31 9.24 -16.61
CA LEU A 24 -10.63 9.20 -15.99
C LEU A 24 -10.95 10.49 -15.24
N ASP A 25 -9.96 11.09 -14.56
CA ASP A 25 -10.08 12.39 -13.89
C ASP A 25 -10.44 13.50 -14.90
N ASP A 26 -9.75 13.53 -16.05
CA ASP A 26 -10.03 14.44 -17.17
C ASP A 26 -11.47 14.31 -17.72
N GLN A 27 -12.10 13.16 -17.53
CA GLN A 27 -13.46 12.86 -17.96
C GLN A 27 -14.50 13.05 -16.85
N ASP A 28 -14.10 13.54 -15.67
CA ASP A 28 -14.94 13.65 -14.47
C ASP A 28 -15.61 12.30 -14.10
N ALA A 29 -14.87 11.21 -14.31
CA ALA A 29 -15.33 9.84 -14.09
C ALA A 29 -14.80 9.31 -12.74
N THR A 30 -15.65 8.56 -12.03
CA THR A 30 -15.26 7.89 -10.78
C THR A 30 -14.85 6.44 -11.05
N ALA A 31 -13.67 6.03 -10.55
CA ALA A 31 -13.22 4.64 -10.59
C ALA A 31 -12.66 4.19 -9.25
N VAL A 32 -12.69 2.87 -9.03
CA VAL A 32 -12.08 2.21 -7.88
C VAL A 32 -11.08 1.17 -8.38
N PHE A 33 -9.84 1.32 -7.93
CA PHE A 33 -8.75 0.38 -8.17
C PHE A 33 -8.32 -0.25 -6.86
N VAL A 34 -8.09 -1.56 -6.90
CA VAL A 34 -7.52 -2.31 -5.78
C VAL A 34 -6.13 -2.74 -6.23
N SER A 35 -5.12 -2.34 -5.48
CA SER A 35 -3.73 -2.65 -5.79
C SER A 35 -2.86 -2.53 -4.53
N HIS A 36 -1.77 -3.29 -4.50
CA HIS A 36 -0.73 -3.11 -3.48
C HIS A 36 0.29 -2.01 -3.84
N LEU A 37 0.15 -1.37 -5.01
CA LEU A 37 1.06 -0.34 -5.53
C LEU A 37 0.58 1.10 -5.25
N ALA A 38 -0.24 1.30 -4.22
CA ALA A 38 -0.87 2.61 -3.97
C ALA A 38 0.15 3.75 -3.79
N ARG A 39 1.33 3.45 -3.23
CA ARG A 39 2.42 4.43 -3.05
C ARG A 39 3.02 4.83 -4.40
N GLU A 40 3.32 3.85 -5.24
CA GLU A 40 3.93 4.03 -6.55
C GLU A 40 2.97 4.72 -7.51
N ILE A 41 1.68 4.36 -7.49
CA ILE A 41 0.64 5.01 -8.30
C ILE A 41 0.53 6.48 -7.92
N ARG A 42 0.45 6.80 -6.62
CA ARG A 42 0.42 8.20 -6.15
C ARG A 42 1.66 9.00 -6.55
N ALA A 43 2.83 8.36 -6.56
CA ALA A 43 4.08 9.01 -6.96
C ALA A 43 4.18 9.22 -8.49
N ALA A 44 3.49 8.38 -9.27
CA ALA A 44 3.50 8.44 -10.73
C ALA A 44 2.40 9.32 -11.32
N ALA A 45 1.30 9.54 -10.59
CA ALA A 45 0.16 10.31 -11.06
C ALA A 45 0.39 11.83 -10.97
N ASP A 46 -0.08 12.56 -11.97
CA ASP A 46 -0.01 14.03 -12.03
C ASP A 46 -1.15 14.74 -11.27
N PHE A 47 -1.98 13.99 -10.53
CA PHE A 47 -3.08 14.51 -9.71
C PHE A 47 -3.17 13.80 -8.35
N GLU A 48 -3.97 14.36 -7.43
CA GLU A 48 -4.15 13.79 -6.10
C GLU A 48 -5.04 12.53 -6.15
N VAL A 49 -4.40 11.36 -6.13
CA VAL A 49 -5.10 10.07 -6.03
C VAL A 49 -5.50 9.78 -4.58
N ALA A 50 -6.80 9.68 -4.32
CA ALA A 50 -7.34 9.25 -3.05
C ALA A 50 -6.98 7.77 -2.76
N VAL A 51 -6.49 7.49 -1.56
CA VAL A 51 -6.11 6.14 -1.13
C VAL A 51 -6.76 5.80 0.19
N ASP A 52 -7.50 4.69 0.19
CA ASP A 52 -8.11 4.11 1.38
C ASP A 52 -7.50 2.73 1.64
N GLY A 53 -6.84 2.58 2.79
CA GLY A 53 -6.00 1.42 3.08
C GLY A 53 -6.72 0.38 3.93
N ILE A 54 -6.47 -0.89 3.61
CA ILE A 54 -6.80 -2.02 4.48
C ILE A 54 -5.51 -2.46 5.16
N GLU A 55 -5.44 -2.36 6.48
CA GLU A 55 -4.25 -2.73 7.25
C GLU A 55 -4.56 -3.77 8.32
N ALA A 56 -3.53 -4.53 8.69
CA ALA A 56 -3.61 -5.35 9.88
C ALA A 56 -3.48 -4.49 11.14
N ALA A 57 -4.23 -4.85 12.17
CA ALA A 57 -4.05 -4.32 13.53
C ALA A 57 -2.75 -4.81 14.20
N GLY A 58 -1.99 -5.68 13.51
CA GLY A 58 -0.77 -6.30 14.00
C GLY A 58 -0.89 -7.82 14.13
N LEU A 59 0.12 -8.43 14.75
CA LEU A 59 0.22 -9.87 14.97
C LEU A 59 -0.17 -10.23 16.42
N VAL A 60 -1.27 -10.95 16.57
CA VAL A 60 -1.75 -11.47 17.85
C VAL A 60 -1.54 -12.98 17.86
N ASP A 61 -0.76 -13.48 18.82
CA ASP A 61 -0.39 -14.90 18.92
C ASP A 61 0.24 -15.50 17.64
N GLY A 62 0.93 -14.66 16.87
CA GLY A 62 1.56 -15.05 15.60
C GLY A 62 0.61 -15.02 14.40
N GLU A 63 -0.67 -14.71 14.59
CA GLU A 63 -1.65 -14.55 13.52
C GLU A 63 -1.88 -13.07 13.18
N LEU A 64 -1.98 -12.78 11.88
CA LEU A 64 -2.30 -11.44 11.39
C LEU A 64 -3.78 -11.13 11.61
N ARG A 65 -4.09 -10.12 12.41
CA ARG A 65 -5.47 -9.65 12.61
C ARG A 65 -5.76 -8.49 11.68
N VAL A 66 -6.63 -8.69 10.69
CA VAL A 66 -6.94 -7.68 9.66
C VAL A 66 -8.37 -7.18 9.80
N ASN A 67 -8.53 -5.86 9.90
CA ASN A 67 -9.83 -5.23 9.65
C ASN A 67 -9.97 -4.99 8.16
N ARG A 68 -10.87 -5.73 7.51
CA ARG A 68 -11.06 -5.68 6.05
C ARG A 68 -11.85 -4.47 5.56
N SER A 69 -12.23 -3.56 6.45
CA SER A 69 -12.85 -2.29 6.07
C SER A 69 -11.74 -1.26 5.77
N PRO A 70 -11.69 -0.68 4.55
CA PRO A 70 -10.73 0.36 4.24
C PRO A 70 -10.89 1.58 5.16
N LYS A 71 -9.76 2.12 5.61
CA LYS A 71 -9.70 3.39 6.34
C LYS A 71 -9.43 4.52 5.36
N LYS A 72 -10.26 5.56 5.40
CA LYS A 72 -10.19 6.67 4.45
C LYS A 72 -8.88 7.46 4.56
N GLY A 73 -8.29 7.81 3.41
CA GLY A 73 -7.09 8.65 3.33
C GLY A 73 -5.85 8.03 3.99
N HIS A 74 -5.84 6.71 4.16
CA HIS A 74 -4.81 5.99 4.90
C HIS A 74 -4.04 5.07 3.97
N LEU A 75 -2.73 5.26 3.85
CA LEU A 75 -1.87 4.29 3.16
C LEU A 75 -1.55 3.16 4.15
N ALA A 76 -2.03 1.95 3.85
CA ALA A 76 -1.84 0.79 4.71
C ALA A 76 -0.36 0.38 4.78
N ARG A 77 0.06 -0.05 5.98
CA ARG A 77 1.38 -0.65 6.21
C ARG A 77 1.40 -2.10 5.75
N SER A 78 2.55 -2.55 5.25
CA SER A 78 2.69 -3.91 4.72
C SER A 78 2.83 -4.94 5.84
N THR A 79 2.43 -6.19 5.62
CA THR A 79 2.64 -7.28 6.60
C THR A 79 4.12 -7.44 6.98
N PRO A 80 5.09 -7.41 6.05
CA PRO A 80 6.51 -7.41 6.39
C PRO A 80 6.92 -6.28 7.34
N GLU A 81 6.45 -5.06 7.10
CA GLU A 81 6.71 -3.91 7.96
C GLU A 81 6.21 -4.15 9.39
N LEU A 82 4.98 -4.67 9.55
CA LEU A 82 4.42 -5.00 10.87
C LEU A 82 5.15 -6.15 11.57
N ILE A 83 5.69 -7.12 10.82
CA ILE A 83 6.55 -8.17 11.38
C ILE A 83 7.85 -7.56 11.92
N VAL A 84 8.48 -6.66 11.17
CA VAL A 84 9.72 -5.99 11.58
C VAL A 84 9.48 -5.10 12.79
N GLU A 85 8.39 -4.33 12.81
CA GLU A 85 7.94 -3.53 13.96
C GLU A 85 7.83 -4.41 15.22
N LYS A 86 7.09 -5.52 15.15
CA LYS A 86 6.95 -6.44 16.28
C LYS A 86 8.30 -7.03 16.73
N LEU A 87 9.19 -7.38 15.81
CA LEU A 87 10.51 -7.92 16.16
C LEU A 87 11.39 -6.87 16.85
N ALA A 88 11.31 -5.61 16.41
CA ALA A 88 11.99 -4.49 17.06
C ALA A 88 11.49 -4.30 18.49
N ASP A 89 10.17 -4.35 18.71
CA ASP A 89 9.54 -4.22 20.03
C ASP A 89 9.89 -5.40 20.96
N ASP A 90 9.77 -6.64 20.47
CA ASP A 90 9.93 -7.85 21.28
C ASP A 90 11.39 -8.12 21.69
N ARG A 91 12.32 -7.93 20.75
CA ARG A 91 13.73 -8.35 20.94
C ARG A 91 14.65 -7.20 21.32
N GLY A 92 14.28 -5.98 20.95
CA GLY A 92 15.18 -4.82 21.00
C GLY A 92 16.38 -4.98 20.06
N GLY A 93 16.94 -3.86 19.62
CA GLY A 93 18.21 -3.83 18.90
C GLY A 93 18.18 -2.95 17.65
N GLU A 94 19.31 -2.28 17.41
CA GLU A 94 19.50 -1.35 16.29
C GLU A 94 19.14 -1.98 14.94
N PHE A 95 19.49 -3.24 14.71
CA PHE A 95 19.22 -3.91 13.42
C PHE A 95 17.75 -3.88 12.98
N TYR A 96 16.81 -4.20 13.88
CA TYR A 96 15.38 -4.21 13.51
C TYR A 96 14.83 -2.79 13.37
N GLY A 97 15.35 -1.83 14.15
CA GLY A 97 15.06 -0.41 13.96
C GLY A 97 15.53 0.09 12.60
N ASP A 98 16.79 -0.14 12.25
CA ASP A 98 17.40 0.23 10.97
C ASP A 98 16.68 -0.43 9.78
N LEU A 99 16.13 -1.63 9.97
CA LEU A 99 15.36 -2.32 8.95
C LEU A 99 13.98 -1.68 8.77
N LEU A 100 13.34 -1.24 9.85
CA LEU A 100 12.05 -0.57 9.84
C LEU A 100 12.12 0.77 9.11
N GLU A 101 13.24 1.50 9.24
CA GLU A 101 13.49 2.77 8.54
C GLU A 101 13.52 2.65 7.00
N LYS A 102 13.54 1.42 6.43
CA LYS A 102 13.56 1.20 4.98
C LYS A 102 12.18 1.12 4.33
N PHE A 103 11.09 1.15 5.10
CA PHE A 103 9.70 1.13 4.62
C PHE A 103 9.10 2.54 4.56
#